data_AF-A0A0D3KZM4-F1
#
_entry.id   AF-A0A0D3KZM4-F1
#
_cell.length_a   1.000
_cell.length_b   1.000
_cell.length_c   1.000
_cell.angle_alpha   90.00
_cell.angle_beta   90.00
_cell.angle_gamma   90.00
#
_symmetry.space_group_name_H-M   'P 1'
#
loop_
_entity.id
_entity.type
_entity.pdbx_description
1 polymer ?
#
loop_
_entity_poly.entity_id
_entity_poly.type
_entity_poly.pdbx_seq_one_letter_code
_entity_poly.pdbx_strand_id
1 'polypeptide(L)' 'VRAAFAMTINKSQGQSLRCVGVYLAQPCFSHGQLYVAISRVGHPDHLCFALLPTNGEYRTRNV' A
#
# COMPACT_ATOMS: atom_id res chain seq x y z
N VAL A 1 2.68 5.67 -23.72
CA VAL A 1 2.32 4.77 -22.60
C VAL A 1 3.61 4.43 -21.84
N ARG A 2 3.70 4.72 -20.53
CA ARG A 2 4.83 4.27 -19.69
C ARG A 2 4.34 3.10 -18.84
N ALA A 3 5.00 1.96 -18.92
CA ALA A 3 4.78 0.88 -17.98
C ALA A 3 5.30 1.32 -16.61
N ALA A 4 4.45 1.29 -15.59
CA ALA A 4 4.82 1.54 -14.21
C ALA A 4 4.41 0.33 -13.38
N PHE A 5 5.39 -0.46 -12.96
CA PHE A 5 5.18 -1.63 -12.09
C PHE A 5 4.98 -1.24 -10.63
N ALA A 6 5.44 -0.04 -10.24
CA ALA A 6 5.27 0.52 -8.91
C ALA A 6 4.85 1.99 -9.01
N MET A 7 3.99 2.42 -8.09
CA MET A 7 3.56 3.81 -7.94
C MET A 7 3.34 4.14 -6.47
N THR A 8 3.33 5.41 -6.13
CA THR A 8 3.02 5.84 -4.76
C THR A 8 1.53 5.68 -4.46
N ILE A 9 1.20 5.47 -3.18
CA ILE A 9 -0.19 5.30 -2.73
C ILE A 9 -1.07 6.47 -3.19
N ASN A 10 -0.60 7.72 -3.03
CA ASN A 10 -1.33 8.91 -3.47
C ASN A 10 -1.62 8.92 -4.98
N LYS A 11 -0.75 8.33 -5.80
CA LYS A 11 -0.95 8.24 -7.26
C LYS A 11 -1.91 7.12 -7.66
N SER A 12 -2.06 6.08 -6.82
CA SER A 12 -3.07 5.03 -7.01
C SER A 12 -4.49 5.46 -6.62
N GLN A 13 -4.66 6.63 -5.99
CA GLN A 13 -5.98 7.13 -5.59
C GLN A 13 -6.87 7.34 -6.83
N GLY A 14 -8.05 6.71 -6.82
CA GLY A 14 -9.01 6.75 -7.93
C GLY A 14 -8.82 5.64 -8.96
N GLN A 15 -7.85 4.73 -8.78
CA GLN A 15 -7.63 3.59 -9.66
C GLN A 15 -8.12 2.29 -9.01
N SER A 16 -8.58 1.34 -9.82
CA SER A 16 -8.91 -0.03 -9.41
C SER A 16 -7.83 -0.98 -9.93
N LEU A 17 -7.23 -1.77 -9.04
CA LEU A 17 -6.11 -2.66 -9.36
C LEU A 17 -6.51 -4.10 -9.06
N ARG A 18 -6.15 -5.03 -9.96
CA ARG A 18 -6.50 -6.45 -9.80
C ARG A 18 -5.66 -7.14 -8.74
N CYS A 19 -4.37 -6.84 -8.69
CA CYS A 19 -3.40 -7.33 -7.71
C CYS A 19 -2.51 -6.17 -7.26
N VAL A 20 -2.22 -6.09 -5.96
CA VAL A 20 -1.42 -5.00 -5.38
C VAL A 20 -0.43 -5.55 -4.37
N GLY A 21 0.84 -5.18 -4.54
CA GLY A 21 1.85 -5.27 -3.49
C GLY A 21 2.00 -3.92 -2.81
N VAL A 22 1.80 -3.87 -1.50
CA VAL A 22 2.02 -2.67 -0.68
C VAL A 22 3.36 -2.80 0.00
N TYR A 23 4.34 -2.03 -0.47
CA TYR A 23 5.65 -1.93 0.14
C TYR A 23 5.73 -0.67 1.03
N LEU A 24 5.97 -0.87 2.32
CA LEU A 24 6.15 0.20 3.29
C LEU A 24 7.54 0.11 3.91
N ALA A 25 8.43 0.98 3.41
CA ALA A 25 9.77 1.14 3.99
C ALA A 25 9.77 1.90 5.32
N GLN A 26 8.74 2.72 5.53
CA GLN A 26 8.51 3.53 6.72
C GLN A 26 7.02 3.45 7.07
N PRO A 27 6.62 3.73 8.33
CA PRO A 27 5.22 3.78 8.72
C PRO A 27 4.44 4.77 7.84
N CYS A 28 3.15 4.49 7.59
CA CYS A 28 2.31 5.41 6.84
C CYS A 28 2.30 6.79 7.52
N PHE A 29 2.59 7.85 6.77
CA PHE A 29 2.81 9.19 7.30
C PHE A 29 1.52 10.01 7.46
N SER A 30 0.41 9.58 6.86
CA SER A 30 -0.83 10.35 6.85
C SER A 30 -2.06 9.46 7.03
N HIS A 31 -3.12 10.08 7.57
CA HIS A 31 -4.37 9.41 7.86
C HIS A 31 -4.97 8.75 6.62
N GLY A 32 -5.32 7.48 6.72
CA GLY A 32 -6.02 6.75 5.66
C GLY A 32 -5.16 6.31 4.47
N GLN A 33 -3.83 6.50 4.45
CA GLN A 33 -2.99 6.01 3.34
C GLN A 33 -3.03 4.48 3.21
N LEU A 34 -2.98 3.78 4.34
CA LEU A 34 -3.09 2.33 4.36
C LEU A 34 -4.46 1.88 3.86
N TYR A 35 -5.53 2.56 4.31
CA TYR A 35 -6.90 2.31 3.85
C TYR A 35 -7.05 2.56 2.35
N VAL A 36 -6.47 3.64 1.83
CA VAL A 36 -6.49 3.97 0.41
C VAL A 36 -5.80 2.89 -0.41
N ALA A 37 -4.70 2.29 0.07
CA ALA A 37 -4.02 1.19 -0.63
C ALA A 37 -4.84 -0.11 -0.61
N ILE A 38 -5.41 -0.48 0.54
CA ILE A 38 -6.19 -1.71 0.72
C ILE A 38 -7.50 -1.67 -0.08
N SER A 39 -8.18 -0.52 -0.09
CA SER A 39 -9.46 -0.33 -0.79
C SER A 39 -9.38 -0.42 -2.32
N ARG A 40 -8.18 -0.56 -2.91
CA ARG A 40 -8.00 -0.69 -4.37
C ARG A 40 -8.20 -2.10 -4.88
N VAL A 41 -8.24 -3.10 -3.99
CA VAL A 41 -8.28 -4.52 -4.35
C VAL A 41 -9.63 -5.11 -3.97
N GLY A 42 -10.23 -5.87 -4.89
CA GLY A 42 -11.54 -6.49 -4.67
C GLY A 42 -11.52 -7.77 -3.83
N HIS A 43 -10.34 -8.40 -3.65
CA HIS A 43 -10.18 -9.63 -2.88
C HIS A 43 -8.88 -9.61 -2.07
N PRO A 44 -8.89 -10.01 -0.79
CA PRO A 44 -7.70 -9.99 0.06
C PRO A 44 -6.54 -10.86 -0.47
N ASP A 45 -6.83 -11.97 -1.14
CA ASP A 45 -5.79 -12.86 -1.72
C ASP A 45 -4.91 -12.17 -2.77
N HIS A 46 -5.39 -11.07 -3.35
CA HIS A 46 -4.64 -10.31 -4.35
C HIS A 46 -3.86 -9.14 -3.74
N LEU A 47 -3.79 -9.08 -2.41
CA LEU A 47 -3.08 -8.06 -1.65
C LEU A 47 -1.90 -8.69 -0.89
N CYS A 48 -0.71 -8.17 -1.12
CA CYS A 48 0.50 -8.58 -0.40
C CYS A 48 1.14 -7.38 0.31
N PHE A 49 1.60 -7.59 1.54
CA PHE A 49 2.31 -6.57 2.32
C PHE A 49 3.78 -6.93 2.45
N ALA A 50 4.64 -5.97 2.14
CA ALA A 50 6.06 -6.02 2.43
C ALA A 50 6.41 -4.84 3.33
N LEU A 51 6.65 -5.12 4.61
CA LEU A 51 6.96 -4.12 5.64
C LEU A 51 8.45 -4.21 5.98
N LEU A 52 9.13 -3.07 6.03
CA LEU A 52 10.43 -3.01 6.71
C LEU A 52 10.21 -2.84 8.22
N PRO A 53 10.99 -3.55 9.06
CA PRO A 53 10.86 -3.44 10.50
C PRO A 53 11.25 -2.02 10.92
N THR A 54 10.31 -1.30 11.54
CA THR A 54 10.59 0.00 12.14
C THR A 54 10.74 -0.22 13.63
N ASN A 55 11.93 0.03 14.19
CA ASN A 55 12.25 -0.24 15.60
C ASN A 55 12.03 -1.70 16.04
N GLY A 56 12.21 -2.66 15.12
CA GLY A 56 12.02 -4.09 15.40
C GLY A 56 10.58 -4.60 15.28
N GLU A 57 9.61 -3.73 14.99
CA GLU A 57 8.22 -4.14 14.75
C GLU A 57 7.85 -4.07 13.26
N TYR A 58 7.17 -5.11 12.77
CA TYR A 58 6.53 -5.15 11.45
C TYR A 58 5.10 -4.60 11.54
N ARG A 59 4.95 -3.39 12.08
CA ARG A 59 3.65 -2.76 12.30
C ARG A 59 3.63 -1.36 11.70
N THR A 60 2.58 -1.09 10.93
CA THR A 60 2.25 0.26 10.49
C THR A 60 0.90 0.64 11.10
N ARG A 61 0.79 1.87 11.61
CA ARG A 61 -0.50 2.39 12.07
C ARG A 61 -1.20 3.04 10.88
N ASN A 62 -2.49 2.77 10.76
CA ASN A 62 -3.37 3.69 10.06
C ASN A 62 -3.51 4.89 11.00
N VAL A 63 -2.63 5.89 10.84
CA VAL A 63 -2.76 7.19 11.51
C VAL A 63 -4.14 7.73 11.23
#